data_AF-A0A498NWG0-F1
#
_entry.id   AF-A0A498NWG0-F1
#
_cell.length_a   1.000
_cell.length_b   1.000
_cell.length_c   1.000
_cell.angle_alpha   90.00
_cell.angle_beta   90.00
_cell.angle_gamma   90.00
#
_symmetry.space_group_name_H-M   'P 1'
#
loop_
_entity.id
_entity.type
_entity.pdbx_description
1 polymer ?
#
loop_
_entity_poly.entity_id
_entity_poly.type
_entity_poly.pdbx_seq_one_letter_code
_entity_poly.pdbx_strand_id
1 'polypeptide(L)'
;MDIRKCRRLKNPQRVKKSVYGVVDDTQTQSPVHTPSQQISKDTREDVEKEILFLNTQLDRHCMKMSKVAETLMSYTEQYLDYDPFVTVPDPANPWISDDVTFWELEASKDPSQQRVKKWGFSLDEALKDPVGREQFLKFLESEFSSENLLFWLAVQDLKCRPLQEVAARAQEIWQEFLAEGAPNAINLDSHSYERTSQNLKDPGRYSFEDAQDHIYKLMKSDSYPRFLRSNAYQDLLLARKKVSLNLKSLSAARNESE
;
A
#
# COMPACT_ATOMS: atom_id res chain seq x y z
N MET A 1 28.71 13.26 21.44
CA MET A 1 27.49 12.45 21.68
C MET A 1 26.32 13.05 20.93
N ASP A 2 25.41 12.21 20.42
CA ASP A 2 24.16 12.64 19.77
C ASP A 2 23.33 13.58 20.68
N ILE A 3 22.73 14.63 20.10
CA ILE A 3 22.03 15.70 20.83
C ILE A 3 20.82 15.19 21.62
N ARG A 4 20.13 14.16 21.13
CA ARG A 4 19.01 13.51 21.83
C ARG A 4 19.53 12.69 23.00
N LYS A 5 20.67 12.00 22.83
CA LYS A 5 21.34 11.28 23.93
C LYS A 5 21.83 12.24 25.03
N CYS A 6 22.43 13.38 24.66
CA CYS A 6 22.86 14.41 25.61
C CYS A 6 21.70 15.03 26.40
N ARG A 7 20.55 15.28 25.75
CA ARG A 7 19.37 15.83 26.42
C ARG A 7 18.75 14.85 27.42
N ARG A 8 18.76 13.55 27.12
CA ARG A 8 18.30 12.48 28.02
C ARG A 8 19.19 12.37 29.26
N LEU A 9 20.51 12.48 29.08
CA LEU A 9 21.47 12.47 30.18
C LEU A 9 21.34 13.70 31.10
N LYS A 10 21.00 14.87 30.54
CA LYS A 10 20.78 16.09 31.34
C LYS A 10 19.41 16.15 32.04
N ASN A 11 18.42 15.40 31.58
CA ASN A 11 17.06 15.39 32.14
C ASN A 11 16.50 13.96 32.23
N PRO A 12 17.06 13.10 33.11
CA PRO A 12 16.65 11.69 33.20
C PRO A 12 15.17 11.50 33.55
N GLN A 13 14.56 12.46 34.28
CA GLN A 13 13.14 12.41 34.60
C GLN A 13 12.19 12.64 33.41
N ARG A 14 12.64 13.29 32.32
CA ARG A 14 11.81 13.50 31.11
C ARG A 14 11.76 12.28 30.18
N VAL A 15 12.55 11.24 30.47
CA VAL A 15 12.68 10.04 29.62
C VAL A 15 11.69 8.94 30.02
N LYS A 16 11.07 9.05 31.20
CA LYS A 16 10.19 8.01 31.76
C LYS A 16 8.79 7.92 31.15
N LYS A 17 8.39 8.83 30.25
CA LYS A 17 7.11 8.72 29.55
C LYS A 17 7.31 7.99 28.23
N SER A 18 7.11 6.68 28.25
CA SER A 18 6.86 5.91 27.03
C SER A 18 5.60 6.45 26.33
N VAL A 19 5.64 6.55 25.01
CA VAL A 19 4.48 6.95 24.18
C VAL A 19 3.53 5.76 23.95
N TYR A 20 4.00 4.53 24.19
CA TYR A 20 3.23 3.30 24.07
C TYR A 20 3.37 2.51 25.38
N GLY A 21 2.33 2.53 26.21
CA GLY A 21 2.22 1.64 27.37
C GLY A 21 2.83 2.16 28.67
N VAL A 22 2.17 1.70 29.74
CA VAL A 22 2.41 1.93 31.17
C VAL A 22 3.90 1.86 31.53
N VAL A 23 4.30 2.69 32.49
CA VAL A 23 5.67 2.76 33.01
C VAL A 23 6.04 1.41 33.62
N ASP A 24 6.72 0.56 32.87
CA ASP A 24 7.34 -0.65 33.38
C ASP A 24 8.65 -0.25 34.08
N ASP A 25 8.61 -0.10 35.41
CA ASP A 25 9.77 0.17 36.27
C ASP A 25 10.59 -1.14 36.48
N THR A 26 11.05 -1.77 35.40
CA THR A 26 12.07 -2.82 35.49
C THR A 26 13.45 -2.18 35.69
N GLN A 27 13.71 -1.75 36.94
CA GLN A 27 15.05 -1.50 37.44
C GLN A 27 15.87 -2.79 37.37
N THR A 28 16.81 -2.85 36.42
CA THR A 28 18.03 -3.63 36.61
C THR A 28 18.84 -2.91 37.69
N GLN A 29 18.72 -3.32 38.96
CA GLN A 29 19.65 -2.88 40.01
C GLN A 29 20.09 -4.00 40.93
N SER A 30 21.42 -4.11 41.01
CA SER A 30 22.20 -4.72 42.09
C SER A 30 21.72 -4.31 43.49
N PRO A 31 22.01 -5.09 44.53
CA PRO A 31 21.37 -4.96 45.83
C PRO A 31 22.04 -3.86 46.65
N VAL A 32 21.52 -2.64 46.59
CA VAL A 32 21.75 -1.63 47.64
C VAL A 32 20.41 -1.01 48.02
N HIS A 33 20.07 -1.19 49.29
CA HIS A 33 18.81 -0.80 49.92
C HIS A 33 18.65 0.73 49.93
N THR A 34 17.58 1.23 49.29
CA THR A 34 17.04 2.58 49.49
C THR A 34 15.55 2.50 49.81
N PRO A 35 15.02 3.39 50.68
CA PRO A 35 13.76 3.18 51.36
C PRO A 35 12.57 3.35 50.40
N SER A 36 11.66 2.37 50.46
CA SER A 36 10.28 2.35 49.96
C SER A 36 9.94 3.41 48.92
N GLN A 37 10.09 3.05 47.63
CA GLN A 37 9.40 3.78 46.58
C GLN A 37 7.90 3.69 46.87
N GLN A 38 7.26 4.84 47.10
CA GLN A 38 5.81 4.91 47.21
C GLN A 38 5.22 4.35 45.92
N ILE A 39 4.67 3.14 46.00
CA ILE A 39 3.74 2.60 45.01
C ILE A 39 2.67 3.68 44.85
N SER A 40 2.68 4.41 43.74
CA SER A 40 1.54 5.29 43.44
C SER A 40 0.34 4.36 43.40
N LYS A 41 -0.60 4.54 44.31
CA LYS A 41 -1.85 3.79 44.27
C LYS A 41 -2.51 4.16 42.95
N ASP A 42 -2.58 3.21 42.03
CA ASP A 42 -3.26 3.41 40.75
C ASP A 42 -4.64 3.98 41.03
N THR A 43 -4.94 5.09 40.37
CA THR A 43 -6.25 5.70 40.52
C THR A 43 -7.28 4.77 39.89
N ARG A 44 -8.54 4.91 40.31
CA ARG A 44 -9.63 4.13 39.71
C ARG A 44 -9.67 4.33 38.19
N GLU A 45 -9.41 5.56 37.73
CA GLU A 45 -9.37 5.94 36.33
C GLU A 45 -8.22 5.26 35.55
N ASP A 46 -7.09 4.99 36.21
CA ASP A 46 -5.97 4.29 35.60
C ASP A 46 -6.29 2.81 35.39
N VAL A 47 -6.93 2.17 36.38
CA VAL A 47 -7.40 0.78 36.29
C VAL A 47 -8.49 0.65 35.21
N GLU A 48 -9.43 1.59 35.13
CA GLU A 48 -10.47 1.59 34.08
C GLU A 48 -9.87 1.70 32.67
N LYS A 49 -8.82 2.52 32.49
CA LYS A 49 -8.08 2.60 31.22
C LYS A 49 -7.32 1.32 30.89
N GLU A 50 -6.70 0.69 31.89
CA GLU A 50 -6.00 -0.58 31.71
C GLU A 50 -6.96 -1.68 31.28
N ILE A 51 -8.14 -1.79 31.91
CA ILE A 51 -9.18 -2.73 31.52
C ILE A 51 -9.62 -2.49 30.07
N LEU A 52 -9.87 -1.23 29.70
CA LEU A 52 -10.24 -0.88 28.32
C LEU A 52 -9.15 -1.28 27.31
N PHE A 53 -7.89 -1.01 27.66
CA PHE A 53 -6.74 -1.39 26.84
C PHE A 53 -6.64 -2.92 26.67
N LEU A 54 -6.74 -3.68 27.77
CA LEU A 54 -6.65 -5.14 27.73
C LEU A 54 -7.81 -5.77 26.94
N ASN A 55 -9.03 -5.27 27.12
CA ASN A 55 -10.18 -5.72 26.33
C ASN A 55 -9.95 -5.46 24.84
N THR A 56 -9.47 -4.25 24.49
CA THR A 56 -9.13 -3.91 23.10
C THR A 56 -8.07 -4.85 22.54
N GLN A 57 -7.10 -5.28 23.35
CA GLN A 57 -6.05 -6.20 22.93
C GLN A 57 -6.55 -7.63 22.75
N LEU A 58 -7.51 -8.08 23.58
CA LEU A 58 -8.14 -9.40 23.47
C LEU A 58 -9.04 -9.52 22.24
N ASP A 59 -9.71 -8.44 21.84
CA ASP A 59 -10.58 -8.40 20.65
C ASP A 59 -9.80 -8.44 19.33
N ARG A 60 -8.47 -8.27 19.37
CA ARG A 60 -7.64 -8.31 18.16
C ARG A 60 -7.58 -9.72 17.60
N HIS A 61 -8.06 -9.88 16.38
CA HIS A 61 -7.91 -11.12 15.64
C HIS A 61 -6.42 -11.48 15.46
N CYS A 62 -5.99 -12.56 16.10
CA CYS A 62 -4.62 -13.06 16.03
C CYS A 62 -4.53 -14.31 15.14
N MET A 63 -3.44 -14.43 14.38
CA MET A 63 -3.15 -15.61 13.57
C MET A 63 -2.14 -16.51 14.29
N LYS A 64 -2.21 -17.84 14.04
CA LYS A 64 -1.19 -18.78 14.53
C LYS A 64 0.18 -18.45 13.93
N MET A 65 1.23 -18.57 14.73
CA MET A 65 2.60 -18.27 14.30
C MET A 65 3.04 -19.10 13.09
N SER A 66 2.64 -20.38 13.03
CA SER A 66 2.89 -21.23 11.86
C SER A 66 2.28 -20.64 10.59
N LYS A 67 1.04 -20.14 10.66
CA LYS A 67 0.37 -19.55 9.51
C LYS A 67 1.03 -18.24 9.07
N VAL A 68 1.44 -17.42 10.03
CA VAL A 68 2.18 -16.17 9.75
C VAL A 68 3.50 -16.49 9.06
N ALA A 69 4.27 -17.45 9.57
CA ALA A 69 5.54 -17.87 8.96
C ALA A 69 5.35 -18.36 7.52
N GLU A 70 4.39 -19.25 7.28
CA GLU A 70 4.05 -19.72 5.92
C GLU A 70 3.73 -18.57 4.97
N THR A 71 2.90 -17.60 5.40
CA THR A 71 2.52 -16.46 4.55
C THR A 71 3.71 -15.56 4.22
N LEU A 72 4.61 -15.32 5.18
CA LEU A 72 5.79 -14.48 4.97
C LEU A 72 6.81 -15.16 4.06
N MET A 73 7.02 -16.47 4.22
CA MET A 73 7.89 -17.25 3.35
C MET A 73 7.37 -17.25 1.91
N SER A 74 6.09 -17.58 1.72
CA SER A 74 5.46 -17.60 0.39
C SER A 74 5.50 -16.23 -0.29
N TYR A 75 5.25 -15.15 0.45
CA TYR A 75 5.40 -13.79 -0.08
C TYR A 75 6.86 -13.52 -0.51
N THR A 76 7.84 -13.83 0.35
CA THR A 76 9.26 -13.59 0.02
C THR A 76 9.69 -14.38 -1.21
N GLU A 77 9.31 -15.66 -1.30
CA GLU A 77 9.59 -16.52 -2.45
C GLU A 77 8.97 -15.98 -3.74
N GLN A 78 7.74 -15.45 -3.67
CA GLN A 78 7.06 -14.87 -4.83
C GLN A 78 7.78 -13.63 -5.40
N TYR A 79 8.44 -12.83 -4.56
CA TYR A 79 9.15 -11.61 -4.96
C TYR A 79 10.66 -11.78 -5.11
N LEU A 80 11.22 -12.97 -4.85
CA LEU A 80 12.66 -13.24 -4.88
C LEU A 80 13.31 -12.88 -6.22
N ASP A 81 12.63 -13.19 -7.33
CA ASP A 81 13.08 -12.87 -8.70
C ASP A 81 13.14 -11.37 -8.99
N TYR A 82 12.54 -10.54 -8.13
CA TYR A 82 12.45 -9.09 -8.30
C TYR A 82 13.26 -8.31 -7.27
N ASP A 83 13.96 -8.99 -6.36
CA ASP A 83 14.89 -8.37 -5.43
C ASP A 83 16.26 -8.18 -6.09
N PRO A 84 16.70 -6.94 -6.37
CA PRO A 84 17.99 -6.67 -7.01
C PRO A 84 19.23 -7.13 -6.22
N PHE A 85 19.08 -7.44 -4.92
CA PHE A 85 20.17 -7.95 -4.09
C PHE A 85 20.32 -9.47 -4.19
N VAL A 86 19.25 -10.19 -4.56
CA VAL A 86 19.26 -11.65 -4.68
C VAL A 86 19.36 -12.06 -6.15
N THR A 87 18.56 -11.43 -7.01
CA THR A 87 18.47 -11.72 -8.43
C THR A 87 18.99 -10.52 -9.22
N VAL A 88 19.97 -10.73 -10.09
CA VAL A 88 20.55 -9.65 -10.90
C VAL A 88 19.47 -9.11 -11.87
N PRO A 89 19.14 -7.81 -11.83
CA PRO A 89 18.20 -7.22 -12.78
C PRO A 89 18.71 -7.27 -14.22
N ASP A 90 17.81 -7.49 -15.17
CA ASP A 90 18.08 -7.43 -16.62
C ASP A 90 17.75 -6.02 -17.16
N PRO A 91 18.67 -5.31 -17.85
CA PRO A 91 19.98 -5.77 -18.33
C PRO A 91 21.11 -5.79 -17.27
N ALA A 92 21.12 -4.83 -16.34
CA ALA A 92 22.10 -4.77 -15.27
C ALA A 92 21.60 -3.90 -14.11
N ASN A 93 22.21 -4.07 -12.93
CA ASN A 93 21.98 -3.16 -11.80
C ASN A 93 22.68 -1.80 -12.07
N PRO A 94 21.93 -0.67 -12.13
CA PRO A 94 22.51 0.64 -12.42
C PRO A 94 23.58 1.09 -11.45
N TRP A 95 23.50 0.67 -10.19
CA TRP A 95 24.47 1.04 -9.15
C TRP A 95 25.83 0.32 -9.28
N ILE A 96 25.90 -0.74 -10.09
CA ILE A 96 27.12 -1.54 -10.31
C ILE A 96 27.69 -1.27 -11.69
N SER A 97 26.82 -1.09 -12.68
CA SER A 97 27.20 -0.95 -14.10
C SER A 97 27.31 0.50 -14.57
N ASP A 98 26.87 1.47 -13.76
CA ASP A 98 26.69 2.88 -14.15
C ASP A 98 25.80 3.06 -15.41
N ASP A 99 24.97 2.08 -15.74
CA ASP A 99 24.00 2.10 -16.83
C ASP A 99 22.57 2.27 -16.30
N VAL A 100 21.92 3.37 -16.69
CA VAL A 100 20.55 3.72 -16.25
C VAL A 100 19.44 3.05 -17.06
N THR A 101 19.78 2.24 -18.08
CA THR A 101 18.82 1.57 -18.98
C THR A 101 17.75 0.79 -18.22
N PHE A 102 18.09 0.14 -17.10
CA PHE A 102 17.11 -0.59 -16.28
C PHE A 102 16.01 0.35 -15.74
N TRP A 103 16.35 1.54 -15.26
CA TRP A 103 15.36 2.50 -14.75
C TRP A 103 14.48 3.06 -15.87
N GLU A 104 15.05 3.29 -17.06
CA GLU A 104 14.28 3.73 -18.24
C GLU A 104 13.28 2.66 -18.68
N LEU A 105 13.69 1.38 -18.64
CA LEU A 105 12.80 0.25 -18.95
C LEU A 105 11.67 0.11 -17.92
N GLU A 106 11.96 0.28 -16.63
CA GLU A 106 10.93 0.24 -15.58
C GLU A 106 9.98 1.45 -15.66
N ALA A 107 10.44 2.62 -16.07
CA ALA A 107 9.60 3.81 -16.28
C ALA A 107 8.83 3.80 -17.60
N SER A 108 9.19 2.90 -18.54
CA SER A 108 8.58 2.82 -19.86
C SER A 108 7.07 2.56 -19.81
N LYS A 109 6.36 3.03 -20.83
CA LYS A 109 4.95 2.68 -21.09
C LYS A 109 4.78 1.29 -21.68
N ASP A 110 5.85 0.71 -22.23
CA ASP A 110 5.89 -0.66 -22.75
C ASP A 110 6.48 -1.59 -21.68
N PRO A 111 5.64 -2.25 -20.86
CA PRO A 111 6.09 -3.00 -19.70
C PRO A 111 6.84 -4.26 -20.12
N SER A 112 7.86 -4.64 -19.35
CA SER A 112 8.55 -5.91 -19.52
C SER A 112 7.65 -7.08 -19.13
N GLN A 113 7.95 -8.29 -19.61
CA GLN A 113 7.23 -9.51 -19.21
C GLN A 113 7.27 -9.71 -17.68
N GLN A 114 8.41 -9.39 -17.03
CA GLN A 114 8.55 -9.47 -15.58
C GLN A 114 7.62 -8.46 -14.87
N ARG A 115 7.56 -7.22 -15.35
CA ARG A 115 6.66 -6.20 -14.80
C ARG A 115 5.18 -6.60 -14.94
N VAL A 116 4.77 -7.12 -16.10
CA VAL A 116 3.41 -7.65 -16.33
C VAL A 116 3.12 -8.84 -15.39
N LYS A 117 4.07 -9.75 -15.20
CA LYS A 117 3.91 -10.92 -14.31
C LYS A 117 3.64 -10.50 -12.86
N LYS A 118 4.21 -9.39 -12.37
CA LYS A 118 3.92 -8.86 -11.02
C LYS A 118 2.44 -8.49 -10.87
N TRP A 119 1.81 -7.97 -11.91
CA TRP A 119 0.39 -7.62 -11.85
C TRP A 119 -0.50 -8.81 -11.56
N GLY A 120 -0.05 -10.05 -11.83
CA GLY A 120 -0.78 -11.27 -11.49
C GLY A 120 -0.69 -11.68 -10.02
N PHE A 121 0.19 -11.08 -9.23
CA PHE A 121 0.39 -11.45 -7.82
C PHE A 121 -0.75 -10.95 -6.93
N SER A 122 -1.22 -9.74 -7.18
CA SER A 122 -2.37 -9.16 -6.47
C SER A 122 -2.92 -7.96 -7.23
N LEU A 123 -4.19 -7.65 -6.97
CA LEU A 123 -4.81 -6.42 -7.49
C LEU A 123 -4.01 -5.19 -7.08
N ASP A 124 -3.39 -5.19 -5.88
CA ASP A 124 -2.55 -4.08 -5.43
C ASP A 124 -1.34 -3.86 -6.33
N GLU A 125 -0.67 -4.92 -6.80
CA GLU A 125 0.45 -4.79 -7.74
C GLU A 125 0.00 -4.20 -9.08
N ALA A 126 -1.14 -4.64 -9.59
CA ALA A 126 -1.73 -4.07 -10.82
C ALA A 126 -2.11 -2.58 -10.66
N LEU A 127 -2.67 -2.19 -9.49
CA LEU A 127 -3.13 -0.82 -9.24
C LEU A 127 -2.00 0.16 -8.89
N LYS A 128 -0.92 -0.31 -8.27
CA LYS A 128 0.30 0.48 -8.01
C LYS A 128 1.01 0.85 -9.31
N ASP A 129 1.00 -0.04 -10.29
CA ASP A 129 1.60 0.19 -11.59
C ASP A 129 0.71 1.09 -12.47
N PRO A 130 1.19 2.24 -12.97
CA PRO A 130 0.41 3.11 -13.86
C PRO A 130 -0.07 2.42 -15.14
N VAL A 131 0.77 1.57 -15.74
CA VAL A 131 0.42 0.82 -16.96
C VAL A 131 -0.52 -0.33 -16.62
N GLY A 132 -0.28 -1.01 -15.50
CA GLY A 132 -1.19 -2.07 -15.00
C GLY A 132 -2.61 -1.54 -14.79
N ARG A 133 -2.72 -0.36 -14.15
CA ARG A 133 -3.98 0.35 -13.97
C ARG A 133 -4.65 0.72 -15.29
N GLU A 134 -3.90 1.23 -16.25
CA GLU A 134 -4.43 1.59 -17.58
C GLU A 134 -4.98 0.36 -18.31
N GLN A 135 -4.25 -0.75 -18.30
CA GLN A 135 -4.69 -2.00 -18.94
C GLN A 135 -5.91 -2.59 -18.24
N PHE A 136 -5.94 -2.55 -16.90
CA PHE A 136 -7.11 -3.00 -16.15
C PHE A 136 -8.33 -2.10 -16.40
N LEU A 137 -8.15 -0.78 -16.49
CA LEU A 137 -9.22 0.15 -16.83
C LEU A 137 -9.79 -0.13 -18.23
N LYS A 138 -8.93 -0.29 -19.25
CA LYS A 138 -9.36 -0.63 -20.61
C LYS A 138 -10.17 -1.93 -20.67
N PHE A 139 -9.75 -2.93 -19.88
CA PHE A 139 -10.50 -4.16 -19.74
C PHE A 139 -11.89 -3.92 -19.14
N LEU A 140 -11.99 -3.16 -18.05
CA LEU A 140 -13.28 -2.85 -17.43
C LEU A 140 -14.19 -2.00 -18.33
N GLU A 141 -13.64 -1.05 -19.10
CA GLU A 141 -14.38 -0.27 -20.10
C GLU A 141 -14.98 -1.17 -21.18
N SER A 142 -14.23 -2.19 -21.64
CA SER A 142 -14.73 -3.17 -22.62
C SER A 142 -15.88 -4.04 -22.08
N GLU A 143 -15.99 -4.16 -20.76
CA GLU A 143 -17.07 -4.88 -20.06
C GLU A 143 -18.10 -3.94 -19.43
N PHE A 144 -18.04 -2.63 -19.71
CA PHE A 144 -18.95 -1.62 -19.15
C PHE A 144 -19.02 -1.65 -17.60
N SER A 145 -17.88 -1.82 -16.94
CA SER A 145 -17.75 -1.91 -15.46
C SER A 145 -16.61 -1.06 -14.88
N SER A 146 -16.18 -0.04 -15.62
CA SER A 146 -15.07 0.85 -15.27
C SER A 146 -15.34 1.78 -14.09
N GLU A 147 -16.62 2.07 -13.79
CA GLU A 147 -17.06 2.96 -12.72
C GLU A 147 -16.48 2.58 -11.35
N ASN A 148 -16.34 1.27 -11.08
CA ASN A 148 -15.78 0.76 -9.83
C ASN A 148 -14.32 1.19 -9.63
N LEU A 149 -13.50 1.07 -10.69
CA LEU A 149 -12.10 1.47 -10.64
C LEU A 149 -11.96 2.99 -10.61
N LEU A 150 -12.77 3.71 -11.38
CA LEU A 150 -12.78 5.18 -11.40
C LEU A 150 -13.12 5.75 -10.02
N PHE A 151 -14.17 5.21 -9.37
CA PHE A 151 -14.51 5.57 -7.99
C PHE A 151 -13.34 5.29 -7.04
N TRP A 152 -12.76 4.08 -7.09
CA TRP A 152 -11.66 3.71 -6.20
C TRP A 152 -10.46 4.66 -6.35
N LEU A 153 -10.12 5.03 -7.59
CA LEU A 153 -9.04 5.98 -7.90
C LEU A 153 -9.37 7.39 -7.44
N ALA A 154 -10.61 7.84 -7.59
CA ALA A 154 -11.05 9.15 -7.12
C ALA A 154 -10.93 9.27 -5.59
N VAL A 155 -11.24 8.20 -4.85
CA VAL A 155 -11.06 8.15 -3.39
C VAL A 155 -9.57 8.10 -3.00
N GLN A 156 -8.71 7.40 -3.76
CA GLN A 156 -7.26 7.47 -3.53
C GLN A 156 -6.69 8.87 -3.76
N ASP A 157 -7.14 9.56 -4.81
CA ASP A 157 -6.78 10.95 -5.08
C ASP A 157 -7.20 11.86 -3.91
N LEU A 158 -8.45 11.74 -3.43
CA LEU A 158 -8.98 12.49 -2.30
C LEU A 158 -8.09 12.40 -1.04
N LYS A 159 -7.56 11.21 -0.74
CA LYS A 159 -6.69 10.97 0.43
C LYS A 159 -5.36 11.74 0.36
N CYS A 160 -4.90 12.04 -0.85
CA CYS A 160 -3.67 12.76 -1.13
C CYS A 160 -3.86 14.27 -1.32
N ARG A 161 -5.11 14.76 -1.41
CA ARG A 161 -5.41 16.19 -1.63
C ARG A 161 -5.04 17.08 -0.43
N PRO A 162 -4.68 18.35 -0.67
CA PRO A 162 -4.59 19.36 0.39
C PRO A 162 -5.91 19.45 1.17
N LEU A 163 -5.84 19.65 2.50
CA LEU A 163 -7.04 19.61 3.36
C LEU A 163 -8.14 20.58 2.91
N GLN A 164 -7.77 21.74 2.38
CA GLN A 164 -8.69 22.75 1.86
C GLN A 164 -9.53 22.27 0.66
N GLU A 165 -9.03 21.31 -0.13
CA GLU A 165 -9.71 20.76 -1.32
C GLU A 165 -10.58 19.54 -0.99
N VAL A 166 -10.35 18.89 0.16
CA VAL A 166 -10.98 17.61 0.52
C VAL A 166 -12.51 17.73 0.53
N ALA A 167 -13.06 18.78 1.13
CA ALA A 167 -14.51 18.93 1.23
C ALA A 167 -15.18 19.09 -0.15
N ALA A 168 -14.61 19.92 -1.03
CA ALA A 168 -15.13 20.09 -2.39
C ALA A 168 -15.01 18.80 -3.21
N ARG A 169 -13.83 18.17 -3.18
CA ARG A 169 -13.58 16.93 -3.92
C ARG A 169 -14.45 15.77 -3.44
N ALA A 170 -14.72 15.68 -2.14
CA ALA A 170 -15.61 14.67 -1.59
C ALA A 170 -17.05 14.82 -2.12
N GLN A 171 -17.55 16.04 -2.24
CA GLN A 171 -18.88 16.29 -2.81
C GLN A 171 -18.93 15.95 -4.30
N GLU A 172 -17.89 16.26 -5.07
CA GLU A 172 -17.78 15.86 -6.48
C GLU A 172 -17.87 14.33 -6.64
N ILE A 173 -17.10 13.57 -5.85
CA ILE A 173 -17.11 12.11 -5.87
C ILE A 173 -18.50 11.57 -5.52
N TRP A 174 -19.18 12.17 -4.55
CA TRP A 174 -20.54 11.79 -4.21
C TRP A 174 -21.50 11.99 -5.40
N GLN A 175 -21.46 13.16 -6.04
CA GLN A 175 -22.34 13.46 -7.18
C GLN A 175 -22.05 12.58 -8.40
N GLU A 176 -20.78 12.21 -8.61
CA GLU A 176 -20.36 11.42 -9.77
C GLU A 176 -20.71 9.93 -9.64
N PHE A 177 -20.64 9.35 -8.44
CA PHE A 177 -20.70 7.89 -8.24
C PHE A 177 -21.83 7.39 -7.32
N LEU A 178 -22.36 8.21 -6.39
CA LEU A 178 -23.26 7.74 -5.33
C LEU A 178 -24.59 8.50 -5.21
N ALA A 179 -24.68 9.71 -5.77
CA ALA A 179 -25.92 10.48 -5.77
C ALA A 179 -27.02 9.77 -6.60
N GLU A 180 -28.26 10.09 -6.28
CA GLU A 180 -29.40 9.59 -7.06
C GLU A 180 -29.32 10.15 -8.49
N GLY A 181 -29.27 9.26 -9.49
CA GLY A 181 -29.06 9.64 -10.88
C GLY A 181 -27.61 10.02 -11.25
N ALA A 182 -26.64 9.62 -10.41
CA ALA A 182 -25.22 9.80 -10.70
C ALA A 182 -24.84 9.24 -12.08
N PRO A 183 -23.99 9.95 -12.86
CA PRO A 183 -23.63 9.54 -14.21
C PRO A 183 -22.86 8.21 -14.24
N ASN A 184 -22.04 7.94 -13.21
CA ASN A 184 -21.24 6.73 -13.06
C ASN A 184 -21.64 5.97 -11.79
N ALA A 185 -22.94 5.77 -11.57
CA ALA A 185 -23.46 5.16 -10.35
C ALA A 185 -22.85 3.77 -10.08
N ILE A 186 -22.20 3.61 -8.91
CA ILE A 186 -21.63 2.33 -8.48
C ILE A 186 -22.63 1.51 -7.67
N ASN A 187 -22.50 0.18 -7.72
CA ASN A 187 -23.29 -0.71 -6.88
C ASN A 187 -22.64 -0.84 -5.49
N LEU A 188 -23.32 -0.34 -4.46
CA LEU A 188 -22.84 -0.34 -3.08
C LEU A 188 -23.90 -0.95 -2.16
N ASP A 189 -23.47 -1.70 -1.14
CA ASP A 189 -24.39 -2.22 -0.13
C ASP A 189 -24.96 -1.12 0.76
N SER A 190 -26.17 -1.35 1.29
CA SER A 190 -26.91 -0.33 2.05
C SER A 190 -26.13 0.19 3.26
N HIS A 191 -25.42 -0.69 3.97
CA HIS A 191 -24.62 -0.33 5.13
C HIS A 191 -23.50 0.66 4.76
N SER A 192 -22.71 0.38 3.72
CA SER A 192 -21.63 1.28 3.30
C SER A 192 -22.16 2.59 2.72
N TYR A 193 -23.31 2.55 2.04
CA TYR A 193 -23.99 3.74 1.53
C TYR A 193 -24.43 4.68 2.66
N GLU A 194 -25.14 4.16 3.66
CA GLU A 194 -25.60 4.92 4.82
C GLU A 194 -24.43 5.53 5.60
N ARG A 195 -23.38 4.75 5.84
CA ARG A 195 -22.19 5.23 6.56
C ARG A 195 -21.47 6.32 5.79
N THR A 196 -21.30 6.16 4.47
CA THR A 196 -20.69 7.19 3.61
C THR A 196 -21.53 8.48 3.60
N SER A 197 -22.86 8.35 3.51
CA SER A 197 -23.79 9.49 3.57
C SER A 197 -23.67 10.26 4.89
N GLN A 198 -23.56 9.55 6.02
CA GLN A 198 -23.33 10.19 7.32
C GLN A 198 -21.96 10.87 7.40
N ASN A 199 -20.90 10.22 6.89
CA ASN A 199 -19.54 10.77 6.87
C ASN A 199 -19.40 12.01 6.00
N LEU A 200 -20.29 12.23 5.03
CA LEU A 200 -20.28 13.41 4.15
C LEU A 200 -20.96 14.64 4.76
N LYS A 201 -21.56 14.51 5.95
CA LYS A 201 -22.01 15.69 6.72
C LYS A 201 -20.83 16.52 7.22
N ASP A 202 -19.69 15.88 7.48
CA ASP A 202 -18.41 16.51 7.79
C ASP A 202 -17.30 15.81 6.99
N PRO A 203 -17.08 16.20 5.72
CA PRO A 203 -16.20 15.47 4.82
C PRO A 203 -14.73 15.48 5.27
N GLY A 204 -14.15 14.29 5.36
CA GLY A 204 -12.74 14.06 5.62
C GLY A 204 -12.09 13.14 4.59
N ARG A 205 -10.77 12.94 4.71
CA ARG A 205 -9.99 12.08 3.80
C ARG A 205 -10.44 10.61 3.82
N TYR A 206 -11.11 10.19 4.88
CA TYR A 206 -11.54 8.81 5.11
C TYR A 206 -13.07 8.66 5.03
N SER A 207 -13.81 9.67 4.55
CA SER A 207 -15.28 9.59 4.49
C SER A 207 -15.82 8.45 3.63
N PHE A 208 -15.04 7.98 2.65
CA PHE A 208 -15.38 6.90 1.73
C PHE A 208 -14.69 5.56 2.06
N GLU A 209 -14.10 5.38 3.25
CA GLU A 209 -13.31 4.18 3.57
C GLU A 209 -14.14 2.89 3.45
N ASP A 210 -15.33 2.84 4.05
CA ASP A 210 -16.22 1.68 3.96
C ASP A 210 -16.63 1.37 2.50
N ALA A 211 -16.98 2.41 1.73
CA ALA A 211 -17.38 2.26 0.33
C ALA A 211 -16.20 1.82 -0.55
N GLN A 212 -15.02 2.39 -0.35
CA GLN A 212 -13.81 2.04 -1.09
C GLN A 212 -13.40 0.59 -0.84
N ASP A 213 -13.47 0.14 0.41
CA ASP A 213 -13.16 -1.24 0.80
C ASP A 213 -14.14 -2.24 0.16
N HIS A 214 -15.43 -1.90 0.12
CA HIS A 214 -16.44 -2.71 -0.56
C HIS A 214 -16.10 -2.87 -2.04
N ILE A 215 -15.90 -1.76 -2.76
CA ILE A 215 -15.61 -1.76 -4.20
C ILE A 215 -14.27 -2.45 -4.51
N TYR A 216 -13.24 -2.25 -3.68
CA TYR A 216 -11.98 -2.96 -3.84
C TYR A 216 -12.15 -4.48 -3.71
N LYS A 217 -12.90 -4.96 -2.70
CA LYS A 217 -13.18 -6.39 -2.51
C LYS A 217 -13.98 -6.96 -3.68
N LEU A 218 -14.95 -6.22 -4.19
CA LEU A 218 -15.74 -6.58 -5.37
C LEU A 218 -14.85 -6.77 -6.61
N MET A 219 -14.01 -5.79 -6.93
CA MET A 219 -13.07 -5.90 -8.05
C MET A 219 -12.09 -7.06 -7.86
N LYS A 220 -11.60 -7.26 -6.63
CA LYS A 220 -10.64 -8.32 -6.29
C LYS A 220 -11.20 -9.73 -6.45
N SER A 221 -12.48 -9.92 -6.17
CA SER A 221 -13.13 -11.25 -6.25
C SER A 221 -13.77 -11.54 -7.60
N ASP A 222 -14.12 -10.52 -8.40
CA ASP A 222 -14.79 -10.70 -9.69
C ASP A 222 -13.97 -10.22 -10.90
N SER A 223 -13.85 -8.90 -11.09
CA SER A 223 -13.31 -8.35 -12.34
C SER A 223 -11.81 -8.61 -12.52
N TYR A 224 -11.03 -8.59 -11.44
CA TYR A 224 -9.58 -8.81 -11.50
C TYR A 224 -9.19 -10.26 -11.88
N PRO A 225 -9.80 -11.32 -11.31
CA PRO A 225 -9.60 -12.68 -11.82
C PRO A 225 -10.03 -12.89 -13.28
N ARG A 226 -11.02 -12.13 -13.77
CA ARG A 226 -11.41 -12.13 -15.19
C ARG A 226 -10.38 -11.41 -16.05
N PHE A 227 -9.86 -10.27 -15.62
CA PHE A 227 -8.76 -9.56 -16.26
C PHE A 227 -7.52 -10.47 -16.44
N LEU A 228 -7.09 -11.18 -15.40
CA LEU A 228 -5.93 -12.08 -15.50
C LEU A 228 -6.14 -13.26 -16.46
N ARG A 229 -7.39 -13.64 -16.74
CA ARG A 229 -7.74 -14.69 -17.72
C ARG A 229 -8.02 -14.14 -19.12
N SER A 230 -8.12 -12.82 -19.27
CA SER A 230 -8.42 -12.17 -20.54
C SER A 230 -7.26 -12.30 -21.52
N ASN A 231 -7.58 -12.33 -22.82
CA ASN A 231 -6.56 -12.33 -23.87
C ASN A 231 -5.67 -11.08 -23.76
N ALA A 232 -6.23 -9.93 -23.39
CA ALA A 232 -5.47 -8.68 -23.23
C ALA A 232 -4.28 -8.84 -22.26
N TYR A 233 -4.50 -9.45 -21.10
CA TYR A 233 -3.41 -9.71 -20.14
C TYR A 233 -2.48 -10.84 -20.61
N GLN A 234 -3.05 -11.93 -21.15
CA GLN A 234 -2.25 -13.08 -21.59
C GLN A 234 -1.31 -12.72 -22.76
N ASP A 235 -1.78 -11.89 -23.71
CA ASP A 235 -0.98 -11.42 -24.82
C ASP A 235 0.17 -10.54 -24.35
N LEU A 236 -0.06 -9.65 -23.37
CA LEU A 236 1.01 -8.85 -22.75
C LEU A 236 2.02 -9.71 -21.99
N LEU A 237 1.55 -10.76 -21.32
CA LEU A 237 2.41 -11.70 -20.60
C LEU A 237 3.24 -12.56 -21.57
N LEU A 238 2.71 -12.89 -22.74
CA LEU A 238 3.39 -13.70 -23.76
C LEU A 238 4.22 -12.87 -24.74
N ALA A 239 4.00 -11.54 -24.80
CA ALA A 239 4.74 -10.61 -25.63
C ALA A 239 6.22 -10.57 -25.20
N ARG A 240 7.01 -11.50 -25.74
CA ARG A 240 8.46 -11.41 -25.71
C ARG A 240 8.85 -10.19 -26.54
N LYS A 241 9.55 -9.23 -25.94
CA LYS A 241 10.30 -8.26 -26.73
C LYS A 241 11.15 -9.06 -27.72
N LYS A 242 10.89 -8.91 -29.03
CA LYS A 242 11.88 -9.15 -30.06
C LYS A 242 12.99 -8.12 -29.85
N VAL A 243 13.86 -8.35 -28.86
CA VAL A 243 15.17 -7.67 -28.80
C VAL A 243 16.08 -8.39 -29.80
N SER A 244 15.77 -8.24 -31.08
CA SER A 244 16.68 -8.59 -32.15
C SER A 244 16.42 -7.64 -33.31
N LEU A 245 17.47 -6.92 -33.69
CA LEU A 245 17.58 -6.00 -34.83
C LEU A 245 17.20 -4.54 -34.56
N ASN A 246 17.97 -3.83 -33.73
CA ASN A 246 18.38 -2.46 -34.10
C ASN A 246 19.63 -1.89 -33.39
N LEU A 247 20.22 -2.59 -32.42
CA LEU A 247 21.50 -2.13 -31.84
C LEU A 247 22.74 -2.51 -32.69
N LYS A 248 22.60 -3.34 -33.72
CA LYS A 248 23.70 -3.69 -34.64
C LYS A 248 23.91 -2.69 -35.78
N SER A 249 23.02 -1.71 -35.99
CA SER A 249 23.20 -0.69 -37.04
C SER A 249 24.09 0.48 -36.60
N LEU A 250 24.30 0.67 -35.29
CA LEU A 250 25.15 1.75 -34.76
C LEU A 250 26.62 1.34 -34.57
N SER A 251 26.92 0.04 -34.45
CA SER A 251 28.30 -0.45 -34.39
C SER A 251 28.91 -0.75 -35.77
N ALA A 252 28.09 -0.91 -36.82
CA ALA A 252 28.58 -1.13 -38.19
C ALA A 252 29.04 0.17 -38.87
N ALA A 253 28.52 1.33 -38.47
CA ALA A 253 28.87 2.62 -39.09
C ALA A 253 30.22 3.21 -38.62
N ARG A 254 30.93 2.55 -37.70
CA ARG A 254 32.20 3.05 -37.14
C ARG A 254 33.45 2.33 -37.64
N ASN A 255 33.29 1.26 -38.44
CA ASN A 255 34.41 0.42 -38.92
C ASN A 255 34.60 0.43 -40.45
N GLU A 256 33.94 1.33 -41.20
CA GLU A 256 34.17 1.52 -42.64
C GLU A 256 34.96 2.81 -42.96
N SER A 257 35.67 3.38 -41.98
CA SER A 257 36.52 4.56 -42.18
C SER A 257 37.89 4.39 -41.51
N GLU A 258 38.64 3.37 -41.94
CA GLU A 258 40.11 3.32 -41.90
C GLU A 258 40.65 2.72 -43.20
#